data_AF-A0A348SCL6-F1
#
_entry.id   AF-A0A348SCL6-F1
#
_cell.length_a   1.000
_cell.length_b   1.000
_cell.length_c   1.000
_cell.angle_alpha   90.00
_cell.angle_beta   90.00
_cell.angle_gamma   90.00
#
_symmetry.space_group_name_H-M   'P 1'
#
loop_
_entity.id
_entity.type
_entity.pdbx_description
1 polymer ?
#
loop_
_entity_poly.entity_id
_entity_poly.type
_entity_poly.pdbx_seq_one_letter_code
_entity_poly.pdbx_strand_id
1 'polypeptide(L)'
;MSSAVIVSDMDGTLTTAETWRGVLDWVKVNRPSGAAQRFVTVRLPLVILAKLGIINKERFRARWLSDLAALLRGATVDELNAMGEWVVEHYLWPARRTSGLTAVADAVANARTAGVQLLLATGGYQQVG
;
A
#
# COMPACT_ATOMS: atom_id res chain seq x y z
N MET A 1 -27.31 -5.20 -21.01
CA MET A 1 -26.14 -4.46 -21.52
C MET A 1 -24.92 -5.04 -20.82
N SER A 2 -23.82 -5.30 -21.53
CA SER A 2 -22.59 -5.80 -20.90
C SER A 2 -21.85 -4.66 -20.20
N SER A 3 -21.20 -4.95 -19.07
CA SER A 3 -20.33 -4.04 -18.32
C SER A 3 -18.94 -4.65 -18.17
N ALA A 4 -17.89 -3.84 -18.27
CA ALA A 4 -16.53 -4.26 -18.02
C ALA A 4 -16.10 -3.91 -16.58
N VAL A 5 -15.38 -4.82 -15.93
CA VAL A 5 -14.69 -4.55 -14.66
C VAL A 5 -13.19 -4.65 -14.92
N ILE A 6 -12.48 -3.58 -14.63
CA ILE A 6 -11.03 -3.47 -14.75
C ILE A 6 -10.49 -3.39 -13.34
N VAL A 7 -9.56 -4.28 -13.00
CA VAL A 7 -8.98 -4.36 -11.66
C VAL A 7 -7.47 -4.19 -11.79
N SER A 8 -6.90 -3.30 -10.98
CA SER A 8 -5.46 -3.15 -10.86
C SER A 8 -5.04 -3.26 -9.41
N ASP A 9 -3.90 -3.89 -9.18
CA ASP A 9 -3.16 -3.69 -7.94
C ASP A 9 -2.41 -2.33 -7.97
N MET A 10 -1.87 -1.88 -6.83
CA MET A 10 -1.10 -0.64 -6.70
C MET A 10 0.40 -0.91 -6.49
N ASP A 11 0.76 -1.54 -5.38
CA ASP A 11 2.13 -1.70 -4.91
C ASP A 11 2.87 -2.72 -5.77
N GLY A 12 3.85 -2.26 -6.55
CA GLY A 12 4.54 -3.14 -7.49
C GLY A 12 3.73 -3.43 -8.77
N THR A 13 2.64 -2.69 -9.01
CA THR A 13 1.88 -2.71 -10.27
C THR A 13 1.81 -1.30 -10.88
N LEU A 14 1.13 -0.35 -10.22
CA LEU A 14 1.02 1.04 -10.66
C LEU A 14 2.15 1.93 -10.14
N THR A 15 2.88 1.49 -9.12
CA THR A 15 4.04 2.19 -8.57
C THR A 15 5.16 1.20 -8.23
N THR A 16 6.42 1.65 -8.28
CA THR A 16 7.58 0.87 -7.80
C THR A 16 7.78 0.98 -6.29
N ALA A 17 7.16 1.98 -5.65
CA ALA A 17 7.21 2.15 -4.21
C ALA A 17 6.30 1.14 -3.49
N GLU A 18 6.61 0.92 -2.21
CA GLU A 18 5.76 0.12 -1.31
C GLU A 18 5.10 1.07 -0.31
N THR A 19 3.78 1.01 -0.19
CA THR A 19 2.97 1.90 0.66
C THR A 19 3.41 1.89 2.11
N TRP A 20 3.82 0.72 2.63
CA TRP A 20 4.24 0.58 4.03
C TRP A 20 5.42 1.49 4.40
N ARG A 21 6.29 1.82 3.44
CA ARG A 21 7.46 2.69 3.68
C ARG A 21 7.03 4.12 3.96
N GLY A 22 6.14 4.64 3.12
CA GLY A 22 5.56 5.96 3.30
C GLY A 22 4.81 6.06 4.63
N VAL A 23 3.97 5.06 4.93
CA VAL A 23 3.24 5.01 6.22
C VAL A 23 4.21 5.03 7.40
N LEU A 24 5.25 4.20 7.38
CA LEU A 24 6.21 4.13 8.48
C LEU A 24 6.98 5.44 8.65
N ASP A 25 7.43 6.07 7.56
CA ASP A 25 8.18 7.31 7.65
C ASP A 25 7.29 8.48 8.09
N TRP A 26 6.04 8.54 7.64
CA TRP A 26 5.05 9.48 8.18
C TRP A 26 4.85 9.28 9.69
N VAL A 27 4.72 8.03 10.15
CA VAL A 27 4.60 7.70 11.58
C VAL A 27 5.83 8.14 12.36
N LYS A 28 7.04 7.90 11.87
CA LYS A 28 8.27 8.32 12.56
C LYS A 28 8.35 9.83 12.76
N VAL A 29 7.83 10.61 11.81
CA VAL A 29 7.85 12.07 11.85
C VAL A 29 6.73 12.63 12.73
N ASN A 30 5.49 12.16 12.52
CA ASN A 30 4.30 12.76 13.13
C ASN A 30 3.91 12.09 14.45
N ARG A 31 4.33 10.85 14.69
CA ARG A 31 3.99 10.02 15.86
C ARG A 31 5.20 9.24 16.37
N PRO A 32 6.31 9.92 16.70
CA PRO A 32 7.55 9.27 17.07
C PRO A 32 7.37 8.41 18.33
N SER A 33 7.80 7.15 18.25
CA SER A 33 7.84 6.24 19.39
C SER A 33 9.02 5.29 19.25
N GLY A 34 9.49 4.73 20.36
CA GLY A 34 10.55 3.70 20.32
C GLY A 34 10.16 2.49 19.45
N ALA A 35 8.87 2.16 19.41
CA ALA A 35 8.32 1.11 18.55
C ALA A 35 8.41 1.47 17.06
N ALA A 36 8.08 2.71 16.68
CA ALA A 36 8.21 3.18 15.30
C ALA A 36 9.68 3.21 14.84
N GLN A 37 10.59 3.70 15.69
CA GLN A 37 12.01 3.80 15.36
C GLN A 37 12.67 2.42 15.21
N ARG A 38 12.26 1.43 16.00
CA ARG A 38 12.79 0.07 15.95
C ARG A 38 12.04 -0.86 14.99
N PHE A 39 11.02 -0.36 14.30
CA PHE A 39 10.07 -1.19 13.55
C PHE A 39 10.76 -2.12 12.55
N VAL A 40 11.62 -1.56 11.69
CA VAL A 40 12.36 -2.31 10.67
C VAL A 40 13.46 -3.15 11.29
N THR A 41 14.27 -2.58 12.18
CA THR A 41 15.44 -3.26 12.78
C THR A 41 15.06 -4.56 13.48
N VAL A 42 13.94 -4.58 14.20
CA VAL A 42 13.45 -5.78 14.90
C VAL A 42 12.93 -6.84 13.91
N ARG A 43 12.41 -6.44 12.75
CA ARG A 43 11.77 -7.36 11.79
C ARG A 43 12.70 -7.80 10.66
N LEU A 44 13.81 -7.10 10.43
CA LEU A 44 14.76 -7.43 9.38
C LEU A 44 15.31 -8.87 9.48
N PRO A 45 15.68 -9.39 10.67
CA PRO A 45 16.09 -10.80 10.79
C PRO A 45 14.98 -11.77 10.35
N LEU A 46 13.71 -11.45 10.65
CA LEU A 46 12.57 -12.28 10.29
C LEU A 46 12.33 -12.31 8.77
N VAL A 47 12.64 -11.24 8.04
CA VAL A 47 12.60 -11.23 6.57
C VAL A 47 13.54 -12.29 6.00
N ILE A 48 14.74 -12.43 6.56
CA ILE A 48 15.72 -13.44 6.13
C ILE A 48 15.16 -14.84 6.38
N LEU A 49 14.64 -15.10 7.58
CA LEU A 49 14.01 -16.39 7.90
C LEU A 49 12.83 -16.72 6.97
N ALA A 50 12.00 -15.73 6.64
CA ALA A 50 10.89 -15.90 5.71
C ALA A 50 11.38 -16.19 4.28
N LYS A 51 12.43 -15.49 3.82
CA LYS A 51 13.04 -15.72 2.50
C LYS A 51 13.60 -17.13 2.37
N LEU A 52 14.26 -17.63 3.42
CA LEU A 52 14.81 -18.98 3.51
C LEU A 52 13.74 -20.07 3.67
N GLY A 53 12.46 -19.69 3.81
CA GLY A 53 11.35 -20.64 3.98
C GLY A 53 11.25 -21.26 5.37
N ILE A 54 12.04 -20.78 6.34
CA ILE A 54 12.01 -21.24 7.73
C ILE A 54 10.69 -20.83 8.41
N ILE A 55 10.18 -19.65 8.07
CA ILE A 55 8.86 -19.18 8.50
C ILE A 55 7.96 -18.88 7.30
N ASN A 56 6.65 -18.99 7.51
CA ASN A 56 5.67 -18.74 6.46
C ASN A 56 5.65 -17.26 6.04
N LYS A 57 5.88 -17.01 4.74
CA LYS A 57 5.97 -15.67 4.15
C LYS A 57 4.68 -14.87 4.25
N GLU A 58 3.53 -15.50 4.00
CA GLU A 58 2.23 -14.84 4.05
C GLU A 58 1.86 -14.44 5.49
N ARG A 59 2.10 -15.33 6.47
CA ARG A 59 1.93 -15.02 7.88
C ARG A 59 2.86 -13.88 8.33
N PHE A 60 4.10 -13.86 7.83
CA PHE A 60 5.03 -12.76 8.10
C PHE A 60 4.53 -11.42 7.52
N ARG A 61 4.06 -11.41 6.26
CA ARG A 61 3.48 -10.22 5.61
C ARG A 61 2.24 -9.70 6.35
N ALA A 62 1.32 -10.59 6.70
CA ALA A 62 0.13 -10.22 7.47
C ALA A 62 0.51 -9.62 8.83
N ARG A 63 1.49 -10.21 9.53
CA ARG A 63 1.98 -9.68 10.80
C ARG A 63 2.64 -8.31 10.64
N TRP A 64 3.43 -8.11 9.58
CA TRP A 64 4.06 -6.83 9.28
C TRP A 64 3.03 -5.72 9.13
N LEU A 65 1.98 -5.95 8.33
CA LEU A 65 0.90 -4.98 8.13
C LEU A 65 0.12 -4.71 9.43
N SER A 66 -0.19 -5.76 10.19
CA SER A 66 -0.88 -5.62 11.49
C SER A 66 -0.07 -4.81 12.50
N ASP A 67 1.24 -5.05 12.59
CA ASP A 67 2.11 -4.29 13.49
C ASP A 67 2.30 -2.84 13.03
N LEU A 68 2.29 -2.58 11.72
CA LEU A 68 2.34 -1.21 11.19
C LEU A 68 1.05 -0.46 11.53
N ALA A 69 -0.11 -1.10 11.34
CA ALA A 69 -1.42 -0.55 11.73
C ALA A 69 -1.49 -0.29 13.25
N ALA A 70 -0.85 -1.13 14.06
CA ALA A 70 -0.76 -0.94 15.50
C ALA A 70 -0.04 0.37 15.91
N LEU A 71 0.87 0.90 15.08
CA LEU A 71 1.50 2.20 15.31
C LEU A 71 0.56 3.38 15.05
N LEU A 72 -0.52 3.16 14.29
CA LEU A 72 -1.54 4.15 14.00
C LEU A 72 -2.69 4.14 15.02
N ARG A 73 -2.64 3.30 16.06
CA ARG A 73 -3.68 3.29 17.10
C ARG A 73 -3.83 4.67 17.73
N GLY A 74 -5.08 5.14 17.82
CA GLY A 74 -5.40 6.49 18.29
C GLY A 74 -5.20 7.59 17.23
N ALA A 75 -5.01 7.24 15.95
CA ALA A 75 -5.09 8.20 14.85
C ALA A 75 -6.53 8.68 14.67
N THR A 76 -6.70 9.98 14.51
CA THR A 76 -7.95 10.55 14.01
C THR A 76 -8.07 10.27 12.51
N VAL A 77 -9.30 10.38 12.00
CA VAL A 77 -9.56 10.27 10.56
C VAL A 77 -8.76 11.31 9.78
N ASP A 78 -8.67 12.54 10.29
CA ASP A 78 -7.91 13.63 9.65
C ASP A 78 -6.41 13.32 9.56
N GLU A 79 -5.83 12.73 10.61
CA GLU A 79 -4.44 12.30 10.59
C GLU A 79 -4.20 11.17 9.57
N LEU A 80 -5.15 10.22 9.46
CA LEU A 80 -5.06 9.14 8.48
C LEU A 80 -5.20 9.66 7.04
N ASN A 81 -6.08 10.64 6.82
CA ASN A 81 -6.21 11.31 5.53
C ASN A 81 -4.94 12.09 5.16
N ALA A 82 -4.41 12.88 6.11
CA ALA A 82 -3.15 13.61 5.91
C ALA A 82 -1.97 12.66 5.65
N MET A 83 -1.93 11.51 6.33
CA MET A 83 -0.95 10.46 6.05
C MET A 83 -1.13 9.91 4.63
N GLY A 84 -2.36 9.62 4.20
CA GLY A 84 -2.66 9.13 2.86
C GLY A 84 -2.13 10.06 1.77
N GLU A 85 -2.48 11.34 1.85
CA GLU A 85 -2.00 12.36 0.92
C GLU A 85 -0.47 12.47 0.93
N TRP A 86 0.13 12.48 2.12
CA TRP A 86 1.60 12.56 2.24
C TRP A 86 2.29 11.35 1.58
N VAL A 87 1.75 10.14 1.76
CA VAL A 87 2.29 8.92 1.16
C VAL A 87 2.16 8.95 -0.36
N VAL A 88 1.02 9.42 -0.89
CA VAL A 88 0.83 9.57 -2.34
C VAL A 88 1.88 10.53 -2.91
N GLU A 89 1.99 11.73 -2.33
CA GLU A 89 2.85 12.81 -2.84
C GLU A 89 4.35 12.48 -2.73
N HIS A 90 4.78 11.84 -1.65
CA HIS A 90 6.22 11.64 -1.37
C HIS A 90 6.74 10.28 -1.83
N TYR A 91 5.88 9.27 -1.96
CA TYR A 91 6.30 7.89 -2.27
C TYR A 91 5.65 7.36 -3.54
N LEU A 92 4.32 7.32 -3.60
CA LEU A 92 3.64 6.55 -4.65
C LEU A 92 3.70 7.25 -6.02
N TRP A 93 3.39 8.55 -6.06
CA TRP A 93 3.32 9.32 -7.30
C TRP A 93 4.69 9.60 -7.93
N PRO A 94 5.75 9.95 -7.16
CA PRO A 94 7.09 10.06 -7.71
C PRO A 94 7.60 8.73 -8.28
N ALA A 95 7.21 7.61 -7.66
CA ALA A 95 7.61 6.26 -8.06
C ALA A 95 6.61 5.57 -9.02
N ARG A 96 5.62 6.30 -9.54
CA ARG A 96 4.59 5.75 -10.42
C ARG A 96 5.21 5.06 -11.64
N ARG A 97 4.59 3.98 -12.08
CA ARG A 97 4.98 3.23 -13.28
C ARG A 97 4.13 3.69 -14.44
N THR A 98 4.71 4.49 -15.33
CA THR A 98 4.03 4.96 -16.54
C THR A 98 3.42 3.82 -17.34
N SER A 99 4.14 2.70 -17.51
CA SER A 99 3.62 1.53 -18.23
C SER A 99 2.37 0.91 -17.61
N GLY A 100 2.31 0.82 -16.27
CA GLY A 100 1.14 0.30 -15.56
C GLY A 100 -0.06 1.24 -15.70
N LEU A 101 0.17 2.54 -15.55
CA LEU A 101 -0.86 3.56 -15.74
C LEU A 101 -1.40 3.57 -17.19
N THR A 102 -0.52 3.49 -18.18
CA THR A 102 -0.89 3.38 -19.60
C THR A 102 -1.72 2.13 -19.85
N ALA A 103 -1.32 0.97 -19.32
CA ALA A 103 -2.08 -0.27 -19.49
C ALA A 103 -3.50 -0.18 -18.92
N VAL A 104 -3.68 0.47 -17.76
CA VAL A 104 -5.02 0.70 -17.19
C VAL A 104 -5.82 1.68 -18.04
N ALA A 105 -5.21 2.78 -18.49
CA ALA A 105 -5.87 3.76 -19.35
C ALA A 105 -6.32 3.12 -20.69
N ASP A 106 -5.46 2.33 -21.31
CA ASP A 106 -5.76 1.60 -22.54
C ASP A 106 -6.87 0.57 -22.32
N ALA A 107 -6.87 -0.16 -21.20
CA ALA A 107 -7.93 -1.11 -20.87
C ALA A 107 -9.30 -0.42 -20.73
N VAL A 108 -9.34 0.75 -20.08
CA VAL A 108 -10.56 1.55 -19.92
C VAL A 108 -11.03 2.08 -21.29
N ALA A 109 -10.13 2.66 -22.09
CA ALA A 109 -10.47 3.22 -23.40
C ALA A 109 -10.95 2.16 -24.39
N ASN A 110 -10.41 0.94 -24.32
CA ASN A 110 -10.76 -0.15 -25.23
C ASN A 110 -11.99 -0.95 -24.80
N ALA A 111 -12.55 -0.70 -23.62
CA ALA A 111 -13.72 -1.40 -23.14
C ALA A 111 -14.98 -1.00 -23.95
N ARG A 112 -15.34 -1.81 -24.94
CA ARG A 112 -16.55 -1.63 -25.79
C ARG A 112 -17.82 -2.09 -25.08
N THR A 113 -18.12 -1.49 -23.94
CA THR A 113 -19.28 -1.84 -23.09
C THR A 113 -20.08 -0.60 -22.70
N ALA A 114 -21.32 -0.78 -22.25
CA ALA A 114 -22.18 0.34 -21.85
C ALA A 114 -21.77 0.97 -20.50
N GLY A 115 -20.87 0.32 -19.75
CA GLY A 115 -20.35 0.82 -18.49
C GLY A 115 -19.04 0.13 -18.12
N VAL A 116 -18.09 0.90 -17.60
CA VAL A 116 -16.78 0.44 -17.16
C VAL A 116 -16.61 0.77 -15.69
N GLN A 117 -16.30 -0.23 -14.88
CA GLN A 117 -15.93 -0.06 -13.48
C GLN A 117 -14.43 -0.28 -13.33
N LEU A 118 -13.73 0.70 -12.77
CA LEU A 118 -12.33 0.58 -12.40
C LEU A 118 -12.22 0.35 -10.89
N LEU A 119 -11.53 -0.72 -10.50
CA LEU A 119 -11.30 -1.10 -9.11
C LEU A 119 -9.81 -1.16 -8.82
N LEU A 120 -9.41 -0.62 -7.68
CA LEU A 120 -8.08 -0.81 -7.12
C LEU A 120 -8.14 -1.94 -6.07
N ALA A 121 -7.48 -3.06 -6.35
CA ALA A 121 -7.39 -4.20 -5.45
C ALA A 121 -5.98 -4.26 -4.84
N THR A 122 -5.79 -3.59 -3.72
CA THR A 122 -4.49 -3.41 -3.07
C THR A 122 -4.50 -3.90 -1.63
N GLY A 123 -3.33 -4.29 -1.11
CA GLY A 123 -3.11 -4.52 0.32
C GLY A 123 -2.96 -3.24 1.15
N GLY A 124 -3.08 -2.07 0.53
CA GLY A 124 -3.10 -0.77 1.20
C GLY A 124 -4.35 -0.55 2.08
N TYR A 125 -4.29 0.46 2.95
CA TYR A 125 -5.42 0.82 3.80
C TYR A 125 -6.56 1.43 2.98
N GLN A 126 -7.78 0.99 3.26
CA GLN A 126 -9.02 1.63 2.81
C GLN A 126 -9.83 2.02 4.04
N GLN A 127 -10.30 3.27 4.09
CA GLN A 127 -11.23 3.69 5.13
C GLN A 127 -12.54 2.89 4.97
N VAL A 128 -12.94 2.23 6.06
CA VAL A 128 -14.27 1.64 6.19
C VAL A 128 -15.15 2.71 6.82
N GLY A 129 -16.20 3.11 6.10
CA GLY A 129 -17.19 4.09 6.57
C GLY A 129 -17.91 3.66 7.83
#